data_AF-A0A317TYX0-F1
#
_entry.id   AF-A0A317TYX0-F1
#
_cell.length_a   1.000
_cell.length_b   1.000
_cell.length_c   1.000
_cell.angle_alpha   90.00
_cell.angle_beta   90.00
_cell.angle_gamma   90.00
#
_symmetry.space_group_name_H-M   'P 1'
#
loop_
_entity.id
_entity.type
_entity.pdbx_description
1 polymer ?
#
loop_
_entity_poly.entity_id
_entity_poly.type
_entity_poly.pdbx_seq_one_letter_code
_entity_poly.pdbx_strand_id
1 'polypeptide(L)'
;MDDPFSALIEAIKSVFHLIPMRNGKYTYPEIQRLKEAIEHYQPDEKKTFVELVKALGATLHHLDKWRINFEPIQSSIDSLAAQHKMPAINWDRYLAHPKISHRFQFTDAQQDVEFVPWLNTMYEKIYAQQESSLHTKLIAHRDQLGFSQRLISHLQKDPEFLSRLIMDSKEKFIQISGTRLIFYLTDEQIAKAIIKYLPDLLQDHPNPLVQVEQLVDRLNGILSNGRSISTLLRNSEAKTILDGSEFFQIYQSEEYKNRQEHPAFEETEQFKPRII
;
A
#
# COMPACT_ATOMS: atom_id res chain seq x y z
N MET A 1 41.35 -30.20 12.23
CA MET A 1 40.57 -29.14 12.90
C MET A 1 40.16 -28.20 11.81
N ASP A 2 38.86 -28.18 11.49
CA ASP A 2 38.37 -27.38 10.38
C ASP A 2 38.58 -25.90 10.69
N ASP A 3 39.12 -25.19 9.70
CA ASP A 3 39.27 -23.74 9.75
C ASP A 3 37.91 -23.10 10.12
N PRO A 4 37.82 -22.32 11.21
CA PRO A 4 36.55 -21.75 11.67
C PRO A 4 35.86 -20.91 10.61
N PHE A 5 36.62 -20.29 9.70
CA PHE A 5 36.07 -19.56 8.57
C PHE A 5 35.46 -20.51 7.53
N SER A 6 36.14 -21.59 7.14
CA SER A 6 35.59 -22.63 6.28
C SER A 6 34.31 -23.26 6.83
N ALA A 7 34.26 -23.51 8.15
CA ALA A 7 33.04 -24.00 8.82
C ALA A 7 31.88 -22.98 8.77
N LEU A 8 32.19 -21.69 8.91
CA LEU A 8 31.21 -20.61 8.76
C LEU A 8 30.63 -20.57 7.34
N ILE A 9 31.46 -20.71 6.32
CA ILE A 9 31.03 -20.70 4.91
C ILE A 9 30.04 -21.84 4.64
N GLU A 10 30.34 -23.05 5.08
CA GLU A 10 29.43 -24.18 4.89
C GLU A 10 28.11 -24.01 5.64
N ALA A 11 28.12 -23.41 6.84
CA ALA A 11 26.90 -23.11 7.58
C ALA A 11 26.01 -22.06 6.87
N ILE A 12 26.62 -21.05 6.24
CA ILE A 12 25.91 -19.93 5.58
C ILE A 12 25.55 -20.23 4.11
N LYS A 13 26.19 -21.23 3.49
CA LYS A 13 25.97 -21.60 2.08
C LYS A 13 24.51 -21.81 1.71
N SER A 14 23.73 -22.41 2.62
CA SER A 14 22.29 -22.62 2.46
C SER A 14 21.52 -21.31 2.25
N VAL A 15 21.93 -20.22 2.91
CA VAL A 15 21.35 -18.88 2.80
C VAL A 15 21.41 -18.38 1.35
N PHE A 16 22.56 -18.58 0.72
CA PHE A 16 22.84 -18.12 -0.64
C PHE A 16 22.09 -18.93 -1.70
N HIS A 17 21.82 -20.21 -1.45
CA HIS A 17 21.04 -21.05 -2.36
C HIS A 17 19.53 -20.78 -2.32
N LEU A 18 19.02 -20.27 -1.19
CA LEU A 18 17.57 -20.02 -1.02
C LEU A 18 17.08 -18.74 -1.69
N ILE A 19 17.98 -17.86 -2.14
CA ILE A 19 17.63 -16.50 -2.58
C ILE A 19 17.91 -16.34 -4.07
N PRO A 20 16.91 -16.00 -4.89
CA PRO A 20 17.14 -15.74 -6.30
C PRO A 20 17.98 -14.46 -6.49
N MET A 21 18.98 -14.57 -7.36
CA MET A 21 19.73 -13.42 -7.85
C MET A 21 19.00 -12.76 -9.01
N ARG A 22 19.05 -11.43 -9.07
CA ARG A 22 18.67 -10.64 -10.25
C ARG A 22 19.88 -9.83 -10.69
N ASN A 23 20.28 -9.96 -11.96
CA ASN A 23 21.45 -9.26 -12.52
C ASN A 23 22.75 -9.49 -11.71
N GLY A 24 22.97 -10.73 -11.24
CA GLY A 24 24.19 -11.09 -10.49
C GLY A 24 24.27 -10.57 -9.05
N LYS A 25 23.21 -9.92 -8.54
CA LYS A 25 23.12 -9.46 -7.14
C LYS A 25 21.96 -10.13 -6.41
N TYR A 26 22.10 -10.33 -5.10
CA TYR A 26 21.00 -10.81 -4.28
C TYR A 26 19.90 -9.75 -4.14
N THR A 27 18.66 -10.22 -4.08
CA THR A 27 17.47 -9.36 -3.93
C THR A 27 17.49 -8.58 -2.60
N TYR A 28 18.08 -9.16 -1.54
CA TYR A 28 18.20 -8.54 -0.23
C TYR A 28 19.58 -7.88 -0.06
N PRO A 29 19.66 -6.54 0.18
CA PRO A 29 20.93 -5.83 0.35
C PRO A 29 21.81 -6.38 1.47
N GLU A 30 21.21 -6.87 2.56
CA GLU A 30 21.89 -7.44 3.72
C GLU A 30 22.63 -8.73 3.35
N ILE A 31 22.01 -9.56 2.51
CA ILE A 31 22.60 -10.81 2.01
C ILE A 31 23.72 -10.50 1.02
N GLN A 32 23.54 -9.48 0.17
CA GLN A 32 24.60 -9.01 -0.72
C GLN A 32 25.82 -8.53 0.07
N ARG A 33 25.62 -7.76 1.15
CA ARG A 33 26.70 -7.32 2.04
C ARG A 33 27.37 -8.47 2.78
N LEU A 34 26.61 -9.50 3.17
CA LEU A 34 27.20 -10.71 3.77
C LEU A 34 28.10 -11.44 2.77
N LYS A 35 27.67 -11.58 1.52
CA LYS A 35 28.51 -12.14 0.45
C LYS A 35 29.81 -11.36 0.29
N GLU A 36 29.71 -10.03 0.19
CA GLU A 36 30.87 -9.15 0.06
C GLU A 36 31.79 -9.24 1.28
N ALA A 37 31.25 -9.24 2.51
CA ALA A 37 32.07 -9.36 3.72
C ALA A 37 32.78 -10.72 3.84
N ILE A 38 32.17 -11.78 3.33
CA ILE A 38 32.81 -13.10 3.21
C ILE A 38 33.95 -13.06 2.19
N GLU A 39 33.72 -12.49 1.00
CA GLU A 39 34.73 -12.41 -0.06
C GLU A 39 35.94 -11.54 0.32
N HIS A 40 35.73 -10.51 1.15
CA HIS A 40 36.77 -9.60 1.61
C HIS A 40 37.35 -9.95 2.98
N TYR A 41 36.95 -11.07 3.59
CA TYR A 41 37.46 -11.46 4.90
C TYR A 41 38.95 -11.81 4.84
N GLN A 42 39.73 -11.16 5.71
CA GLN A 42 41.16 -11.41 5.86
C GLN A 42 41.46 -11.82 7.30
N PRO A 43 41.98 -13.05 7.55
CA PRO A 43 42.23 -13.57 8.88
C PRO A 43 43.16 -12.70 9.76
N ASP A 44 44.06 -11.93 9.14
CA ASP A 44 45.02 -11.08 9.85
C ASP A 44 44.45 -9.68 10.18
N GLU A 45 43.33 -9.30 9.56
CA GLU A 45 42.74 -7.97 9.70
C GLU A 45 41.47 -7.99 10.54
N LYS A 46 41.59 -7.55 11.80
CA LYS A 46 40.45 -7.41 12.73
C LYS A 46 39.29 -6.59 12.14
N LYS A 47 39.57 -5.62 11.27
CA LYS A 47 38.55 -4.77 10.64
C LYS A 47 37.62 -5.59 9.75
N THR A 48 38.17 -6.48 8.93
CA THR A 48 37.38 -7.36 8.04
C THR A 48 36.52 -8.34 8.85
N PHE A 49 37.03 -8.82 10.00
CA PHE A 49 36.25 -9.63 10.94
C PHE A 49 35.07 -8.84 11.53
N VAL A 50 35.28 -7.59 11.95
CA VAL A 50 34.19 -6.72 12.46
C VAL A 50 33.14 -6.46 11.38
N GLU A 51 33.55 -6.27 10.13
CA GLU A 51 32.65 -6.09 8.99
C GLU A 51 31.83 -7.36 8.73
N LEU A 52 32.46 -8.54 8.80
CA LEU A 52 31.80 -9.84 8.69
C LEU A 52 30.75 -10.03 9.80
N VAL A 53 31.08 -9.75 11.06
CA VAL A 53 30.14 -9.86 12.20
C VAL A 53 28.96 -8.89 12.02
N LYS A 54 29.20 -7.67 11.56
CA LYS A 54 28.13 -6.69 11.28
C LYS A 54 27.23 -7.14 10.14
N ALA A 55 27.80 -7.65 9.05
CA ALA A 55 27.04 -8.14 7.91
C ALA A 55 26.19 -9.35 8.31
N LEU A 56 26.76 -10.28 9.07
CA LEU A 56 26.03 -11.43 9.60
C LEU A 56 24.89 -11.00 10.54
N GLY A 57 25.18 -10.08 11.46
CA GLY A 57 24.17 -9.49 12.35
C GLY A 57 22.97 -8.90 11.61
N ALA A 58 23.21 -8.21 10.49
CA ALA A 58 22.15 -7.66 9.65
C ALA A 58 21.31 -8.73 8.92
N THR A 59 21.83 -9.95 8.74
CA THR A 59 21.13 -11.05 8.09
C THR A 59 20.35 -11.96 9.04
N LEU A 60 20.54 -11.85 10.37
CA LEU A 60 19.94 -12.77 11.34
C LEU A 60 18.41 -12.88 11.24
N HIS A 61 17.72 -11.76 10.98
CA HIS A 61 16.27 -11.76 10.79
C HIS A 61 15.84 -12.67 9.63
N HIS A 62 16.63 -12.72 8.56
CA HIS A 62 16.38 -13.58 7.42
C HIS A 62 16.69 -15.05 7.72
N LEU A 63 17.75 -15.33 8.50
CA LEU A 63 18.08 -16.68 8.94
C LEU A 63 16.95 -17.29 9.79
N ASP A 64 16.40 -16.50 10.72
CA ASP A 64 15.24 -16.89 11.53
C ASP A 64 14.00 -17.13 10.66
N LYS A 65 13.69 -16.20 9.75
CA LYS A 65 12.58 -16.34 8.78
C LYS A 65 12.69 -17.61 7.93
N TRP A 66 13.90 -18.02 7.56
CA TRP A 66 14.15 -19.21 6.75
C TRP A 66 14.44 -20.47 7.56
N ARG A 67 14.31 -20.40 8.89
CA ARG A 67 14.54 -21.53 9.83
C ARG A 67 15.93 -22.16 9.66
N ILE A 68 16.93 -21.34 9.37
CA ILE A 68 18.32 -21.78 9.26
C ILE A 68 18.86 -21.94 10.68
N ASN A 69 19.51 -23.07 10.97
CA ASN A 69 20.09 -23.31 12.28
C ASN A 69 21.23 -22.31 12.52
N PHE A 70 21.06 -21.43 13.51
CA PHE A 70 22.02 -20.39 13.84
C PHE A 70 23.17 -20.89 14.73
N GLU A 71 23.00 -22.01 15.43
CA GLU A 71 23.99 -22.54 16.37
C GLU A 71 25.36 -22.83 15.73
N PRO A 72 25.48 -23.45 14.54
CA PRO A 72 26.77 -23.65 13.88
C PRO A 72 27.43 -22.34 13.47
N ILE A 73 26.63 -21.36 13.01
CA ILE A 73 27.11 -20.03 12.61
C ILE A 73 27.67 -19.29 13.83
N GLN A 74 26.95 -19.34 14.95
CA GLN A 74 27.35 -18.74 16.21
C GLN A 74 28.68 -19.33 16.69
N SER A 75 28.79 -20.66 16.75
CA SER A 75 30.00 -21.35 17.19
C SER A 75 31.23 -21.01 16.33
N SER A 76 31.06 -20.92 15.00
CA SER A 76 32.14 -20.54 14.09
C SER A 76 32.60 -19.09 14.30
N ILE A 77 31.67 -18.16 14.48
CA ILE A 77 32.00 -16.75 14.69
C ILE A 77 32.63 -16.52 16.07
N ASP A 78 32.16 -17.19 17.12
CA ASP A 78 32.76 -17.10 18.46
C ASP A 78 34.20 -17.66 18.45
N SER A 79 34.43 -18.72 17.67
CA SER A 79 35.78 -19.27 17.44
C SER A 79 36.69 -18.27 16.69
N LEU A 80 36.16 -17.58 15.67
CA LEU A 80 36.89 -16.51 14.96
C LEU A 80 37.16 -15.30 15.87
N ALA A 81 36.22 -14.92 16.74
CA ALA A 81 36.43 -13.84 17.71
C ALA A 81 37.59 -14.16 18.66
N ALA A 82 37.68 -15.41 19.11
CA ALA A 82 38.79 -15.88 19.93
C ALA A 82 40.14 -15.78 19.18
N GLN A 83 40.19 -16.16 17.90
CA GLN A 83 41.38 -16.01 17.06
C GLN A 83 41.83 -14.54 16.93
N HIS A 84 40.88 -13.62 16.77
CA HIS A 84 41.13 -12.18 16.71
C HIS A 84 41.43 -11.51 18.07
N LYS A 85 41.43 -12.29 19.17
CA LYS A 85 41.53 -11.81 20.56
C LYS A 85 40.47 -10.76 20.88
N MET A 86 39.24 -11.01 20.46
CA MET A 86 38.08 -10.16 20.71
C MET A 86 37.21 -10.74 21.85
N PRO A 87 36.46 -9.89 22.57
CA PRO A 87 35.48 -10.37 23.53
C PRO A 87 34.40 -11.20 22.82
N ALA A 88 33.80 -12.13 23.56
CA ALA A 88 32.67 -12.92 23.07
C ALA A 88 31.59 -11.98 22.51
N ILE A 89 31.05 -12.35 21.36
CA ILE A 89 30.05 -11.53 20.69
C ILE A 89 28.76 -11.63 21.48
N ASN A 90 28.24 -10.47 21.89
CA ASN A 90 26.95 -10.41 22.57
C ASN A 90 25.85 -10.59 21.52
N TRP A 91 25.54 -11.85 21.21
CA TRP A 91 24.49 -12.22 20.28
C TRP A 91 23.11 -11.74 20.72
N ASP A 92 22.86 -11.60 22.03
CA ASP A 92 21.62 -11.04 22.54
C ASP A 92 21.38 -9.62 22.02
N ARG A 93 22.41 -8.82 21.73
CA ARG A 93 22.22 -7.49 21.10
C ARG A 93 21.74 -7.57 19.64
N TYR A 94 22.16 -8.60 18.93
CA TYR A 94 21.78 -8.81 17.53
C TYR A 94 20.45 -9.57 17.41
N LEU A 95 20.17 -10.47 18.34
CA LEU A 95 18.90 -11.20 18.47
C LEU A 95 17.80 -10.36 19.14
N ALA A 96 18.15 -9.44 20.04
CA ALA A 96 17.25 -8.45 20.61
C ALA A 96 17.06 -7.23 19.70
N HIS A 97 17.50 -7.30 18.44
CA HIS A 97 17.00 -6.34 17.45
C HIS A 97 15.47 -6.35 17.51
N PRO A 98 14.84 -5.18 17.68
CA PRO A 98 13.39 -5.11 17.68
C PRO A 98 12.91 -5.75 16.39
N LYS A 99 11.85 -6.57 16.46
CA LYS A 99 11.16 -7.16 15.28
C LYS A 99 10.57 -6.11 14.33
N ILE A 100 11.01 -4.86 14.44
CA ILE A 100 10.45 -3.64 13.88
C ILE A 100 11.64 -2.81 13.40
N SER A 101 11.82 -2.77 12.08
CA SER A 101 12.74 -1.86 11.38
C SER A 101 12.58 -0.42 11.89
N HIS A 102 13.69 0.28 12.21
CA HIS A 102 13.66 1.71 12.53
C HIS A 102 13.15 2.59 11.36
N ARG A 103 13.05 2.06 10.13
CA ARG A 103 12.38 2.75 9.01
C ARG A 103 10.85 2.57 9.00
N PHE A 104 10.34 1.69 9.84
CA PHE A 104 8.93 1.47 10.11
C PHE A 104 8.74 1.40 11.62
N GLN A 105 8.98 2.51 12.31
CA GLN A 105 8.38 2.69 13.62
C GLN A 105 6.87 2.78 13.40
N PHE A 106 6.17 1.65 13.43
CA PHE A 106 4.82 1.67 14.00
C PHE A 106 5.04 2.20 15.40
N THR A 107 4.70 3.46 15.58
CA THR A 107 4.75 4.09 16.88
C THR A 107 3.99 3.16 17.81
N ASP A 108 4.72 2.65 18.81
CA ASP A 108 4.13 1.98 19.97
C ASP A 108 2.90 2.77 20.37
N ALA A 109 1.77 2.06 20.46
CA ALA A 109 0.46 2.52 20.88
C ALA A 109 0.50 3.92 21.51
N GLN A 110 0.47 4.95 20.66
CA GLN A 110 0.49 6.35 21.11
C GLN A 110 -0.88 6.67 21.68
N GLN A 111 -1.14 6.15 22.87
CA GLN A 111 -2.34 6.29 23.68
C GLN A 111 -3.64 5.99 22.92
N ASP A 112 -4.58 5.37 23.62
CA ASP A 112 -5.93 5.09 23.12
C ASP A 112 -6.74 6.41 23.01
N VAL A 113 -6.16 7.45 22.41
CA VAL A 113 -6.85 8.68 22.08
C VAL A 113 -7.73 8.36 20.88
N GLU A 114 -9.03 8.41 21.14
CA GLU A 114 -10.05 8.24 20.12
C GLU A 114 -9.74 9.14 18.90
N PHE A 115 -9.94 8.59 17.70
CA PHE A 115 -9.50 9.19 16.45
C PHE A 115 -10.08 10.60 16.22
N VAL A 116 -11.36 10.82 16.54
CA VAL A 116 -12.01 12.13 16.34
C VAL A 116 -11.45 13.20 17.28
N PRO A 117 -11.31 12.98 18.60
CA PRO A 117 -10.59 13.89 19.49
C PRO A 117 -9.15 14.18 19.06
N TRP A 118 -8.40 13.16 18.61
CA TRP A 118 -7.06 13.34 18.07
C TRP A 118 -7.05 14.25 16.83
N LEU A 119 -7.98 14.03 15.90
CA LEU A 119 -8.12 14.81 14.68
C LEU A 119 -8.48 16.28 14.98
N ASN A 120 -9.37 16.52 15.95
CA ASN A 120 -9.71 17.87 16.42
C ASN A 120 -8.50 18.60 16.99
N THR A 121 -7.73 17.91 17.83
CA THR A 121 -6.49 18.47 18.44
C THR A 121 -5.46 18.84 17.37
N MET A 122 -5.32 18.00 16.32
CA MET A 122 -4.40 18.28 15.21
C MET A 122 -4.86 19.49 14.38
N TYR A 123 -6.16 19.61 14.15
CA TYR A 123 -6.73 20.73 13.40
C TYR A 123 -6.57 22.05 14.16
N GLU A 124 -6.87 22.07 15.47
CA GLU A 124 -6.74 23.27 16.31
C GLU A 124 -5.30 23.77 16.43
N LYS A 125 -4.30 22.88 16.39
CA LYS A 125 -2.88 23.26 16.39
C LYS A 125 -2.45 24.02 15.13
N ILE A 126 -3.08 23.73 13.99
CA ILE A 126 -2.69 24.28 12.69
C ILE A 126 -3.60 25.44 12.28
N TYR A 127 -4.89 25.36 12.62
CA TYR A 127 -5.93 26.30 12.22
C TYR A 127 -6.66 26.85 13.45
N ALA A 128 -5.89 27.28 14.45
CA ALA A 128 -6.43 27.95 15.62
C ALA A 128 -7.39 29.06 15.15
N GLN A 129 -8.69 28.93 15.48
CA GLN A 129 -9.81 29.85 15.19
C GLN A 129 -10.79 29.51 14.03
N GLN A 130 -10.67 28.37 13.32
CA GLN A 130 -11.73 27.95 12.38
C GLN A 130 -12.54 26.75 12.89
N GLU A 131 -13.85 26.94 13.08
CA GLU A 131 -14.77 25.81 13.13
C GLU A 131 -14.81 25.16 11.75
N SER A 132 -14.32 23.92 11.68
CA SER A 132 -14.40 23.12 10.47
C SER A 132 -15.12 21.82 10.74
N SER A 133 -15.91 21.40 9.75
CA SER A 133 -16.64 20.14 9.83
C SER A 133 -15.69 18.94 9.75
N LEU A 134 -16.14 17.80 10.27
CA LEU A 134 -15.31 16.59 10.38
C LEU A 134 -14.70 16.12 9.04
N HIS A 135 -15.45 16.19 7.94
CA HIS A 135 -14.95 15.80 6.62
C HIS A 135 -13.77 16.69 6.17
N THR A 136 -13.83 18.00 6.45
CA THR A 136 -12.76 18.95 6.13
C THR A 136 -11.49 18.60 6.90
N LYS A 137 -11.62 18.29 8.20
CA LYS A 137 -10.51 17.86 9.05
C LYS A 137 -9.89 16.56 8.54
N LEU A 138 -10.72 15.59 8.15
CA LEU A 138 -10.25 14.31 7.58
C LEU A 138 -9.43 14.53 6.31
N ILE A 139 -9.95 15.33 5.39
CA ILE A 139 -9.27 15.61 4.12
C ILE A 139 -7.96 16.36 4.36
N ALA A 140 -7.95 17.35 5.26
CA ALA A 140 -6.76 18.17 5.54
C ALA A 140 -5.61 17.37 6.18
N HIS A 141 -5.92 16.36 7.00
CA HIS A 141 -4.92 15.61 7.76
C HIS A 141 -4.65 14.19 7.23
N ARG A 142 -5.27 13.79 6.11
CA ARG A 142 -5.19 12.43 5.56
C ARG A 142 -3.76 11.91 5.32
N ASP A 143 -2.82 12.81 5.03
CA ASP A 143 -1.42 12.48 4.71
C ASP A 143 -0.49 12.63 5.94
N GLN A 144 -1.05 12.90 7.13
CA GLN A 144 -0.27 13.02 8.37
C GLN A 144 0.20 11.66 8.90
N LEU A 145 1.38 11.66 9.52
CA LEU A 145 1.96 10.47 10.12
C LEU A 145 1.03 9.92 11.22
N GLY A 146 0.74 8.62 11.14
CA GLY A 146 -0.16 7.93 12.06
C GLY A 146 -1.66 8.07 11.74
N PHE A 147 -2.05 8.92 10.79
CA PHE A 147 -3.45 9.10 10.41
C PHE A 147 -4.10 7.77 9.98
N SER A 148 -3.47 7.09 9.02
CA SER A 148 -3.97 5.81 8.48
C SER A 148 -4.17 4.76 9.56
N GLN A 149 -3.21 4.63 10.49
CA GLN A 149 -3.28 3.64 11.56
C GLN A 149 -4.44 3.95 12.52
N ARG A 150 -4.59 5.22 12.92
CA ARG A 150 -5.68 5.63 13.83
C ARG A 150 -7.05 5.52 13.17
N LEU A 151 -7.15 5.88 11.89
CA LEU A 151 -8.40 5.71 11.12
C LEU A 151 -8.77 4.22 11.00
N ILE A 152 -7.82 3.33 10.71
CA ILE A 152 -8.07 1.88 10.68
C ILE A 152 -8.57 1.39 12.04
N SER A 153 -7.90 1.75 13.13
CA SER A 153 -8.34 1.37 14.48
C SER A 153 -9.73 1.91 14.83
N HIS A 154 -10.08 3.11 14.36
CA HIS A 154 -11.42 3.65 14.53
C HIS A 154 -12.46 2.87 13.72
N LEU A 155 -12.17 2.55 12.45
CA LEU A 155 -13.05 1.78 11.58
C LEU A 155 -13.26 0.34 12.03
N GLN A 156 -12.33 -0.24 12.80
CA GLN A 156 -12.57 -1.54 13.46
C GLN A 156 -13.67 -1.47 14.52
N LYS A 157 -13.80 -0.33 15.21
CA LYS A 157 -14.85 -0.09 16.21
C LYS A 157 -16.14 0.40 15.56
N ASP A 158 -16.03 1.14 14.47
CA ASP A 158 -17.15 1.74 13.75
C ASP A 158 -16.93 1.70 12.22
N PRO A 159 -17.21 0.55 11.57
CA PRO A 159 -16.96 0.34 10.14
C PRO A 159 -17.75 1.28 9.23
N GLU A 160 -18.85 1.83 9.72
CA GLU A 160 -19.75 2.71 8.96
C GLU A 160 -19.38 4.20 9.09
N PHE A 161 -18.34 4.54 9.84
CA PHE A 161 -17.95 5.94 10.08
C PHE A 161 -17.81 6.78 8.80
N LEU A 162 -17.00 6.32 7.83
CA LEU A 162 -16.82 7.03 6.55
C LEU A 162 -18.04 6.91 5.64
N SER A 163 -18.73 5.78 5.69
CA SER A 163 -19.98 5.53 4.96
C SER A 163 -21.05 6.55 5.33
N ARG A 164 -21.28 6.77 6.63
CA ARG A 164 -22.21 7.82 7.09
C ARG A 164 -21.80 9.20 6.61
N LEU A 165 -20.51 9.54 6.66
CA LEU A 165 -20.02 10.83 6.17
C LEU A 165 -20.25 11.05 4.67
N ILE A 166 -19.98 10.07 3.81
CA ILE A 166 -20.28 10.21 2.38
C ILE A 166 -21.79 10.21 2.11
N MET A 167 -22.58 9.53 2.95
CA MET A 167 -24.03 9.48 2.85
C MET A 167 -24.72 10.73 3.41
N ASP A 168 -24.03 11.65 4.07
CA ASP A 168 -24.62 12.89 4.58
C ASP A 168 -24.95 13.90 3.47
N SER A 169 -24.09 14.03 2.46
CA SER A 169 -24.26 14.97 1.34
C SER A 169 -23.43 14.56 0.12
N LYS A 170 -23.90 14.92 -1.08
CA LYS A 170 -23.19 14.69 -2.34
C LYS A 170 -21.80 15.32 -2.34
N GLU A 171 -21.66 16.52 -1.78
CA GLU A 171 -20.39 17.25 -1.72
C GLU A 171 -19.35 16.47 -0.91
N LYS A 172 -19.74 15.93 0.25
CA LYS A 172 -18.87 15.05 1.06
C LYS A 172 -18.50 13.78 0.30
N PHE A 173 -19.46 13.14 -0.38
CA PHE A 173 -19.19 11.98 -1.23
C PHE A 173 -18.12 12.29 -2.29
N ILE A 174 -18.29 13.38 -3.05
CA ILE A 174 -17.35 13.79 -4.11
C ILE A 174 -15.96 14.07 -3.51
N GLN A 175 -15.90 14.86 -2.44
CA GLN A 175 -14.63 15.27 -1.85
C GLN A 175 -13.87 14.10 -1.20
N ILE A 176 -14.57 13.20 -0.50
CA ILE A 176 -13.93 12.04 0.14
C ILE A 176 -13.48 11.03 -0.91
N SER A 177 -14.37 10.68 -1.86
CA SER A 177 -14.08 9.73 -2.94
C SER A 177 -12.96 10.19 -3.87
N GLY A 178 -12.79 11.50 -4.03
CA GLY A 178 -11.68 12.10 -4.79
C GLY A 178 -10.32 12.02 -4.08
N THR A 179 -10.24 11.51 -2.85
CA THR A 179 -8.99 11.43 -2.07
C THR A 179 -8.62 9.98 -1.74
N ARG A 180 -7.44 9.78 -1.14
CA ARG A 180 -7.01 8.46 -0.63
C ARG A 180 -7.92 7.89 0.47
N LEU A 181 -8.83 8.69 1.03
CA LEU A 181 -9.82 8.20 1.99
C LEU A 181 -10.77 7.16 1.37
N ILE A 182 -10.92 7.16 0.04
CA ILE A 182 -11.71 6.15 -0.69
C ILE A 182 -11.22 4.71 -0.45
N PHE A 183 -9.94 4.51 -0.09
CA PHE A 183 -9.40 3.19 0.20
C PHE A 183 -9.92 2.55 1.49
N TYR A 184 -10.55 3.36 2.35
CA TYR A 184 -11.15 2.91 3.60
C TYR A 184 -12.66 2.66 3.47
N LEU A 185 -13.22 2.84 2.27
CA LEU A 185 -14.60 2.50 1.96
C LEU A 185 -14.66 1.16 1.21
N THR A 186 -15.67 0.35 1.51
CA THR A 186 -15.94 -0.85 0.74
C THR A 186 -16.60 -0.50 -0.58
N ASP A 187 -16.46 -1.38 -1.58
CA ASP A 187 -17.10 -1.21 -2.89
C ASP A 187 -18.62 -1.11 -2.75
N GLU A 188 -19.20 -1.84 -1.80
CA GLU A 188 -20.62 -1.80 -1.44
C GLU A 188 -21.04 -0.40 -0.91
N GLN A 189 -20.27 0.17 0.01
CA GLN A 189 -20.55 1.51 0.56
C GLN A 189 -20.45 2.59 -0.53
N ILE A 190 -19.48 2.47 -1.43
CA ILE A 190 -19.33 3.37 -2.58
C ILE A 190 -20.54 3.23 -3.53
N ALA A 191 -20.94 2.00 -3.86
CA ALA A 191 -22.09 1.73 -4.73
C ALA A 191 -23.40 2.32 -4.15
N LYS A 192 -23.64 2.17 -2.84
CA LYS A 192 -24.80 2.78 -2.17
C LYS A 192 -24.80 4.30 -2.27
N ALA A 193 -23.64 4.93 -2.09
CA ALA A 193 -23.52 6.39 -2.23
C ALA A 193 -23.76 6.85 -3.67
N ILE A 194 -23.21 6.12 -4.66
CA ILE A 194 -23.47 6.39 -6.08
C ILE A 194 -24.97 6.36 -6.37
N ILE A 195 -25.68 5.30 -5.98
CA ILE A 195 -27.13 5.19 -6.19
C ILE A 195 -27.89 6.31 -5.48
N LYS A 196 -27.51 6.65 -4.24
CA LYS A 196 -28.16 7.73 -3.49
C LYS A 196 -28.08 9.08 -4.20
N TYR A 197 -26.91 9.41 -4.74
CA TYR A 197 -26.68 10.71 -5.40
C TYR A 197 -26.84 10.65 -6.91
N LEU A 198 -27.24 9.51 -7.47
CA LEU A 198 -27.41 9.33 -8.90
C LEU A 198 -28.31 10.42 -9.54
N PRO A 199 -29.47 10.79 -8.96
CA PRO A 199 -30.31 11.84 -9.53
C PRO A 199 -29.60 13.19 -9.69
N ASP A 200 -28.67 13.52 -8.78
CA ASP A 200 -27.91 14.79 -8.82
C ASP A 200 -26.68 14.72 -9.74
N LEU A 201 -26.26 13.51 -10.09
CA LEU A 201 -25.07 13.24 -10.90
C LEU A 201 -25.42 13.04 -12.38
N LEU A 202 -26.64 12.64 -12.67
CA LEU A 202 -27.19 12.54 -14.01
C LEU A 202 -27.28 13.92 -14.67
N GLN A 203 -26.97 13.95 -15.97
CA GLN A 203 -27.23 15.09 -16.84
C GLN A 203 -28.31 14.66 -17.83
N ASP A 204 -29.32 15.49 -18.06
CA ASP A 204 -30.38 15.15 -19.00
C ASP A 204 -29.83 15.13 -20.43
N HIS A 205 -30.05 14.02 -21.12
CA HIS A 205 -29.68 13.87 -22.51
C HIS A 205 -30.72 13.00 -23.24
N PRO A 206 -31.15 13.37 -24.46
CA PRO A 206 -32.19 12.63 -25.18
C PRO A 206 -31.76 11.21 -25.61
N ASN A 207 -30.46 10.97 -25.75
CA ASN A 207 -29.90 9.65 -26.00
C ASN A 207 -29.43 8.99 -24.68
N PRO A 208 -30.05 7.87 -24.24
CA PRO A 208 -29.66 7.17 -23.01
C PRO A 208 -28.23 6.64 -23.00
N LEU A 209 -27.67 6.22 -24.15
CA LEU A 209 -26.30 5.72 -24.21
C LEU A 209 -25.28 6.83 -23.95
N VAL A 210 -25.53 8.03 -24.49
CA VAL A 210 -24.70 9.22 -24.25
C VAL A 210 -24.84 9.67 -22.79
N GLN A 211 -26.05 9.58 -22.24
CA GLN A 211 -26.29 9.90 -20.83
C GLN A 211 -25.50 8.98 -19.89
N VAL A 212 -25.46 7.68 -20.20
CA VAL A 212 -24.67 6.68 -19.45
C VAL A 212 -23.17 6.95 -19.57
N GLU A 213 -22.69 7.28 -20.77
CA GLU A 213 -21.28 7.62 -21.01
C GLU A 213 -20.84 8.82 -20.16
N GLN A 214 -21.62 9.92 -20.21
CA GLN A 214 -21.37 11.12 -19.40
C GLN A 214 -21.41 10.83 -17.89
N LEU A 215 -22.37 10.02 -17.44
CA LEU A 215 -22.47 9.60 -16.05
C LEU A 215 -21.23 8.81 -15.62
N VAL A 216 -20.83 7.82 -16.40
CA VAL A 216 -19.69 6.94 -16.08
C VAL A 216 -18.39 7.73 -16.07
N ASP A 217 -18.18 8.63 -17.02
CA ASP A 217 -17.01 9.51 -17.05
C ASP A 217 -16.96 10.43 -15.83
N ARG A 218 -18.10 11.03 -15.48
CA ARG A 218 -18.20 11.88 -14.28
C ARG A 218 -17.91 11.09 -13.00
N LEU A 219 -18.48 9.88 -12.87
CA LEU A 219 -18.25 9.01 -11.72
C LEU A 219 -16.79 8.56 -11.65
N ASN A 220 -16.18 8.17 -12.77
CA ASN A 220 -14.76 7.82 -12.82
C ASN A 220 -13.85 9.02 -12.52
N GLY A 221 -14.28 10.25 -12.82
CA GLY A 221 -13.57 11.46 -12.40
C GLY A 221 -13.65 11.72 -10.88
N ILE A 222 -14.76 11.34 -10.24
CA ILE A 222 -14.94 11.42 -8.78
C ILE A 222 -14.17 10.30 -8.08
N LEU A 223 -14.23 9.07 -8.61
CA LEU A 223 -13.56 7.90 -8.07
C LEU A 223 -12.07 7.98 -8.41
N SER A 224 -11.26 8.44 -7.47
CA SER A 224 -9.83 8.60 -7.68
C SER A 224 -9.04 7.36 -7.24
N ASN A 225 -7.72 7.41 -7.44
CA ASN A 225 -6.74 6.45 -6.91
C ASN A 225 -6.97 4.98 -7.36
N GLY A 226 -7.34 4.77 -8.63
CA GLY A 226 -7.49 3.44 -9.22
C GLY A 226 -8.83 2.76 -8.96
N ARG A 227 -9.79 3.47 -8.35
CA ARG A 227 -11.21 3.09 -8.34
C ARG A 227 -11.90 3.63 -9.58
N SER A 228 -12.83 2.86 -10.13
CA SER A 228 -13.67 3.20 -11.27
C SER A 228 -14.94 2.36 -11.25
N ILE A 229 -15.96 2.75 -12.02
CA ILE A 229 -17.19 1.95 -12.20
C ILE A 229 -16.86 0.52 -12.66
N SER A 230 -15.94 0.36 -13.61
CA SER A 230 -15.51 -0.95 -14.08
C SER A 230 -14.85 -1.80 -12.99
N THR A 231 -14.14 -1.19 -12.02
CA THR A 231 -13.60 -1.93 -10.88
C THR A 231 -14.68 -2.29 -9.85
N LEU A 232 -15.63 -1.40 -9.58
CA LEU A 232 -16.73 -1.66 -8.63
C LEU A 232 -17.63 -2.80 -9.12
N LEU A 233 -17.92 -2.87 -10.43
CA LEU A 233 -18.73 -3.92 -11.03
C LEU A 233 -18.10 -5.32 -10.98
N ARG A 234 -16.80 -5.44 -10.64
CA ARG A 234 -16.15 -6.74 -10.42
C ARG A 234 -16.49 -7.34 -9.06
N ASN A 235 -16.93 -6.53 -8.09
CA ASN A 235 -17.41 -7.01 -6.80
C ASN A 235 -18.91 -7.34 -6.89
N SER A 236 -19.30 -8.54 -6.44
CA SER A 236 -20.68 -9.05 -6.58
C SER A 236 -21.71 -8.21 -5.84
N GLU A 237 -21.38 -7.74 -4.64
CA GLU A 237 -22.30 -6.98 -3.78
C GLU A 237 -22.52 -5.58 -4.37
N ALA A 238 -21.43 -4.88 -4.71
CA ALA A 238 -21.47 -3.58 -5.37
C ALA A 238 -22.18 -3.65 -6.72
N LYS A 239 -21.90 -4.68 -7.53
CA LYS A 239 -22.58 -4.92 -8.80
C LYS A 239 -24.09 -5.04 -8.60
N THR A 240 -24.54 -5.86 -7.64
CA THR A 240 -25.96 -6.05 -7.35
C THR A 240 -26.65 -4.72 -7.00
N ILE A 241 -25.98 -3.85 -6.24
CA ILE A 241 -26.50 -2.52 -5.90
C ILE A 241 -26.57 -1.62 -7.14
N LEU A 242 -25.50 -1.57 -7.94
CA LEU A 242 -25.45 -0.73 -9.14
C LEU A 242 -26.45 -1.20 -10.20
N ASP A 243 -26.64 -2.51 -10.37
CA ASP A 243 -27.63 -3.13 -11.25
C ASP A 243 -29.08 -2.77 -10.85
N GLY A 244 -29.31 -2.23 -9.65
CA GLY A 244 -30.60 -1.67 -9.26
C GLY A 244 -31.00 -0.42 -10.06
N SER A 245 -30.10 0.13 -10.88
CA SER A 245 -30.33 1.29 -11.74
C SER A 245 -30.13 0.93 -13.22
N GLU A 246 -31.07 1.39 -14.05
CA GLU A 246 -31.07 1.12 -15.50
C GLU A 246 -29.79 1.63 -16.20
N PHE A 247 -29.18 2.71 -15.70
CA PHE A 247 -27.98 3.29 -16.28
C PHE A 247 -26.79 2.32 -16.24
N PHE A 248 -26.62 1.59 -15.13
CA PHE A 248 -25.54 0.61 -15.00
C PHE A 248 -25.87 -0.71 -15.71
N GLN A 249 -27.16 -1.03 -15.92
CA GLN A 249 -27.56 -2.14 -16.79
C GLN A 249 -27.21 -1.82 -18.26
N ILE A 250 -27.52 -0.60 -18.72
CA ILE A 250 -27.17 -0.12 -20.07
C ILE A 250 -25.65 -0.13 -20.27
N TYR A 251 -24.87 0.37 -19.31
CA TYR A 251 -23.40 0.35 -19.36
C TYR A 251 -22.83 -1.06 -19.58
N GLN A 252 -23.47 -2.08 -19.02
CA GLN A 252 -23.05 -3.48 -19.15
C GLN A 252 -23.62 -4.19 -20.38
N SER A 253 -24.53 -3.54 -21.11
CA SER A 253 -25.22 -4.13 -22.26
C SER A 253 -24.29 -4.27 -23.48
N GLU A 254 -24.60 -5.23 -24.35
CA GLU A 254 -23.86 -5.44 -25.59
C GLU A 254 -23.99 -4.22 -26.54
N GLU A 255 -25.13 -3.53 -26.51
CA GLU A 255 -25.34 -2.30 -27.31
C GLU A 255 -24.31 -1.21 -26.95
N TYR A 256 -24.08 -1.00 -25.64
CA TYR A 256 -23.08 -0.04 -25.18
C TYR A 256 -21.65 -0.47 -25.55
N LYS A 257 -21.31 -1.76 -25.38
CA LYS A 257 -19.99 -2.29 -25.75
C LYS A 257 -19.70 -2.16 -27.24
N ASN A 258 -20.67 -2.50 -28.09
CA ASN A 258 -20.53 -2.42 -29.53
C ASN A 258 -20.29 -0.98 -30.02
N ARG A 259 -20.91 0.02 -29.37
CA ARG A 259 -20.70 1.46 -29.66
C ARG A 259 -19.30 1.95 -29.28
N GLN A 260 -18.71 1.39 -28.21
CA GLN A 260 -17.34 1.70 -27.80
C GLN A 260 -16.31 1.06 -28.74
N GLU A 261 -16.59 -0.15 -29.26
CA GLU A 261 -15.70 -0.85 -30.20
C GLU A 261 -15.78 -0.28 -31.63
N HIS A 262 -16.96 0.23 -32.02
CA HIS A 262 -17.20 0.88 -33.30
C HIS A 262 -17.84 2.24 -33.04
N PRO A 263 -17.05 3.28 -32.67
CA PRO A 263 -17.60 4.62 -32.56
C PRO A 263 -18.24 4.93 -33.91
N ALA A 264 -19.55 5.15 -33.92
CA ALA A 264 -20.27 5.51 -35.11
C ALA A 264 -19.54 6.72 -35.70
N PHE A 265 -18.88 6.53 -36.85
CA PHE A 265 -18.40 7.64 -37.63
C PHE A 265 -19.63 8.47 -37.93
N GLU A 266 -19.78 9.60 -37.27
CA GLU A 266 -20.67 10.64 -37.74
C GLU A 266 -20.17 10.98 -39.14
N GLU A 267 -20.88 10.50 -40.16
CA GLU A 267 -20.82 11.03 -41.51
C GLU A 267 -21.15 12.51 -41.41
N THR A 268 -20.12 13.31 -41.15
CA THR A 268 -20.17 14.75 -41.27
C THR A 268 -20.41 15.04 -42.73
N GLU A 269 -21.67 15.40 -43.00
CA GLU A 269 -22.18 16.16 -44.14
C GLU A 269 -21.33 16.11 -45.42
N GLN A 270 -21.86 15.34 -46.38
CA GLN A 270 -21.72 15.51 -47.83
C GLN A 270 -21.01 16.82 -48.25
N PHE A 271 -19.69 16.75 -48.44
CA PHE A 271 -19.00 17.65 -49.36
C PHE A 271 -19.51 17.33 -50.77
N LYS A 272 -20.61 17.97 -51.19
CA LYS A 272 -20.96 18.08 -52.60
C LYS A 272 -19.88 18.96 -53.26
N PRO A 273 -19.09 18.45 -54.21
CA PRO A 273 -18.22 19.32 -54.99
C PRO A 273 -19.10 20.25 -55.82
N ARG A 274 -18.94 21.57 -55.64
CA ARG A 274 -19.43 22.55 -56.61
C ARG A 274 -18.60 22.37 -57.87
N ILE A 275 -19.23 21.87 -58.92
CA ILE A 275 -18.70 21.91 -60.28
C ILE A 275 -18.62 23.39 -60.68
N ILE A 276 -17.42 23.85 -61.03
CA ILE A 276 -17.19 25.12 -61.76
C ILE A 276 -17.10 24.76 -63.24
#